data_AF-A0A494XPT5-F1
#
_entry.id   AF-A0A494XPT5-F1
#
_cell.length_a   1.000
_cell.length_b   1.000
_cell.length_c   1.000
_cell.angle_alpha   90.00
_cell.angle_beta   90.00
_cell.angle_gamma   90.00
#
_symmetry.space_group_name_H-M   'P 1'
#
loop_
_entity.id
_entity.type
_entity.pdbx_description
1 polymer ?
#
loop_
_entity_poly.entity_id
_entity_poly.type
_entity_poly.pdbx_seq_one_letter_code
_entity_poly.pdbx_strand_id
1 'polypeptide(L)'
;MQRSTRGIIRRGFTRAIHSGVGLGLGFAFALSGCGPGNSPALSSSALLASSPASASPPTPASSPAVPSAPMAFAVGGTVSGMAAGVSVTLQNNGGDSLKVAANGAFVFPTHIATDAPYSVSVGNQPAGETCTVTNGAGVATASVTTIAVNCVPAEFVALSNAGDGTLYIYRVDPTTGALAQVPGSPFLGGPGLGGVTFSPSGSAVYVAGSNDSTLRAFNMNPSTGTLSAIAGSPFTTDPVQPSIALDPTGRYLFSLSVNNSNLSDFGLDATTGALAPSPISAVSTGFSPTSVVVHPTGKFVYASSVSSGNISAFNINSGSGVLTAIAGSPFSTSAPISLSIDPAGKFLYAPSLTANAVAIFSIDSSTGALSSAGQVATGSMPNDVALTPSGRFAYVVNAGASSVQPYSVNSTTGQLTPIGSAVVVNVSPEIAVVDPSGKFLYLTTLGSNGAAAFQGFSIDPSSGSLTPIAGSPFPLGKVPNGLAVVRLGP
;
A
#
# COMPACT_ATOMS: atom_id res chain seq x y z
N MET A 1 -42.26 -17.75 32.76
CA MET A 1 -42.23 -16.44 33.45
C MET A 1 -40.81 -15.90 33.44
N GLN A 2 -40.66 -14.68 32.91
CA GLN A 2 -39.54 -13.73 32.97
C GLN A 2 -38.09 -14.26 32.88
N ARG A 3 -37.42 -13.90 31.78
CA ARG A 3 -36.00 -13.52 31.82
C ARG A 3 -35.77 -12.17 31.14
N SER A 4 -34.84 -11.46 31.75
CA SER A 4 -34.64 -10.01 31.76
C SER A 4 -33.89 -9.50 30.53
N THR A 5 -34.41 -8.40 30.00
CA THR A 5 -33.84 -7.46 29.05
C THR A 5 -32.61 -6.76 29.63
N ARG A 6 -31.49 -6.68 28.90
CA ARG A 6 -30.56 -5.53 28.95
C ARG A 6 -29.87 -5.33 27.59
N GLY A 7 -30.37 -4.35 26.84
CA GLY A 7 -29.67 -3.73 25.72
C GLY A 7 -28.65 -2.71 26.22
N ILE A 8 -27.56 -2.55 25.47
CA ILE A 8 -26.53 -1.53 25.72
C ILE A 8 -26.73 -0.42 24.69
N ILE A 9 -27.29 0.70 25.15
CA ILE A 9 -27.37 1.96 24.42
C ILE A 9 -26.10 2.77 24.72
N ARG A 10 -25.33 3.15 23.69
CA ARG A 10 -24.29 4.17 23.81
C ARG A 10 -24.95 5.55 23.85
N ARG A 11 -24.87 6.25 24.99
CA ARG A 11 -25.19 7.69 25.10
C ARG A 11 -23.90 8.50 24.99
N GLY A 12 -23.91 9.49 24.10
CA GLY A 12 -22.92 10.56 24.06
C GLY A 12 -23.02 11.46 25.29
N PHE A 13 -21.87 11.99 25.71
CA PHE A 13 -21.79 13.06 26.69
C PHE A 13 -20.95 14.21 26.13
N THR A 14 -21.64 15.30 25.85
CA THR A 14 -21.12 16.64 25.66
C THR A 14 -20.66 17.18 27.02
N ARG A 15 -19.43 17.72 27.11
CA ARG A 15 -19.04 18.59 28.22
C ARG A 15 -18.48 19.90 27.68
N ALA A 16 -19.25 20.95 27.91
CA ALA A 16 -18.83 22.33 27.81
C ALA A 16 -17.98 22.68 29.04
N ILE A 17 -16.90 23.45 28.83
CA ILE A 17 -16.23 24.20 29.90
C ILE A 17 -16.18 25.66 29.45
N HIS A 18 -16.85 26.49 30.25
CA HIS A 18 -16.72 27.94 30.30
C HIS A 18 -15.34 28.32 30.85
N SER A 19 -14.70 29.36 30.29
CA SER A 19 -13.85 30.27 31.04
C SER A 19 -13.83 31.62 30.32
N GLY A 20 -14.30 32.64 31.03
CA GLY A 20 -14.38 34.01 30.55
C GLY A 20 -13.21 34.88 31.01
N VAL A 21 -12.91 35.85 30.13
CA VAL A 21 -12.57 37.27 30.37
C VAL A 21 -11.35 37.64 31.23
N GLY A 22 -10.43 38.38 30.59
CA GLY A 22 -9.49 39.30 31.24
C GLY A 22 -8.89 40.27 30.22
N LEU A 23 -9.33 41.53 30.25
CA LEU A 23 -8.84 42.69 29.47
C LEU A 23 -7.40 43.08 29.83
N GLY A 24 -6.67 43.69 28.88
CA GLY A 24 -5.47 44.49 29.15
C GLY A 24 -4.93 45.21 27.91
N LEU A 25 -5.14 46.53 27.85
CA LEU A 25 -4.64 47.48 26.83
C LEU A 25 -3.12 47.67 26.87
N GLY A 26 -2.51 48.11 25.76
CA GLY A 26 -1.20 48.78 25.78
C GLY A 26 -0.55 49.04 24.42
N PHE A 27 -0.66 50.28 23.92
CA PHE A 27 0.01 50.89 22.77
C PHE A 27 1.56 50.90 22.86
N ALA A 28 2.28 50.87 21.73
CA ALA A 28 3.17 51.98 21.29
C ALA A 28 3.90 51.69 19.95
N PHE A 29 3.86 52.70 19.08
CA PHE A 29 4.60 52.89 17.83
C PHE A 29 6.06 53.33 18.09
N ALA A 30 7.00 52.97 17.21
CA ALA A 30 8.06 53.88 16.75
C ALA A 30 8.72 53.38 15.44
N LEU A 31 8.72 54.24 14.43
CA LEU A 31 9.50 54.18 13.19
C LEU A 31 10.86 54.90 13.35
N SER A 32 11.71 54.74 12.33
CA SER A 32 12.89 55.51 11.91
C SER A 32 14.23 54.78 12.12
N GLY A 33 15.22 54.83 11.22
CA GLY A 33 15.42 55.78 10.13
C GLY A 33 16.32 55.28 9.00
N CYS A 34 16.44 56.19 8.04
CA CYS A 34 16.97 56.11 6.69
C CYS A 34 18.47 56.47 6.64
N GLY A 35 19.18 56.07 5.58
CA GLY A 35 20.47 56.68 5.21
C GLY A 35 21.26 55.91 4.13
N PRO A 36 21.29 56.39 2.87
CA PRO A 36 22.15 55.87 1.79
C PRO A 36 23.36 56.79 1.51
N GLY A 37 24.38 56.29 0.79
CA GLY A 37 25.49 57.15 0.34
C GLY A 37 26.59 56.49 -0.52
N ASN A 38 26.35 56.49 -1.85
CA ASN A 38 27.24 56.70 -3.01
C ASN A 38 28.76 56.37 -2.99
N SER A 39 29.18 55.61 -4.02
CA SER A 39 30.52 55.63 -4.68
C SER A 39 30.57 56.71 -5.78
N PRO A 40 31.55 56.77 -6.72
CA PRO A 40 33.01 56.54 -6.73
C PRO A 40 33.79 57.73 -7.38
N ALA A 41 35.12 57.69 -7.51
CA ALA A 41 35.83 58.21 -8.70
C ALA A 41 37.36 57.95 -8.67
N LEU A 42 37.87 57.56 -9.84
CA LEU A 42 39.26 57.40 -10.24
C LEU A 42 39.94 58.76 -10.50
N SER A 43 41.27 58.82 -10.35
CA SER A 43 42.11 59.65 -11.22
C SER A 43 43.56 59.17 -11.24
N SER A 44 44.05 58.96 -12.47
CA SER A 44 45.42 58.64 -12.85
C SER A 44 46.38 59.81 -12.62
N SER A 45 47.66 59.53 -12.42
CA SER A 45 48.77 60.38 -12.86
C SER A 45 50.06 59.58 -13.01
N ALA A 46 50.75 59.85 -14.11
CA ALA A 46 51.96 59.19 -14.58
C ALA A 46 53.24 59.95 -14.15
N LEU A 47 54.38 59.38 -14.55
CA LEU A 47 55.73 59.94 -14.75
C LEU A 47 56.76 59.57 -13.67
N LEU A 48 57.74 58.73 -14.01
CA LEU A 48 59.05 59.17 -14.55
C LEU A 48 59.97 57.95 -14.77
N ALA A 49 60.70 58.00 -15.89
CA ALA A 49 61.68 57.01 -16.31
C ALA A 49 63.05 57.25 -15.67
N SER A 50 63.76 56.17 -15.33
CA SER A 50 65.22 56.16 -15.16
C SER A 50 65.79 54.81 -15.65
N SER A 51 66.92 54.91 -16.35
CA SER A 51 67.60 53.87 -17.14
C SER A 51 68.17 52.70 -16.34
N PRO A 52 68.49 51.54 -16.99
CA PRO A 52 68.76 50.28 -16.30
C PRO A 52 70.23 50.14 -15.88
N ALA A 53 70.45 49.61 -14.69
CA ALA A 53 71.74 49.05 -14.27
C ALA A 53 71.80 47.56 -14.62
N SER A 54 72.90 47.18 -15.27
CA SER A 54 73.26 45.81 -15.66
C SER A 54 73.34 44.89 -14.44
N ALA A 55 72.52 43.84 -14.41
CA ALA A 55 72.59 42.74 -13.46
C ALA A 55 72.54 41.41 -14.22
N SER A 56 73.47 40.52 -13.88
CA SER A 56 73.70 39.19 -14.46
C SER A 56 72.44 38.32 -14.55
N PRO A 57 72.36 37.39 -15.52
CA PRO A 57 71.19 36.54 -15.68
C PRO A 57 71.03 35.59 -14.47
N PRO A 58 69.85 35.52 -13.84
CA PRO A 58 69.56 34.48 -12.88
C PRO A 58 69.41 33.13 -13.62
N THR A 59 69.91 32.08 -12.98
CA THR A 59 69.70 30.67 -13.34
C THR A 59 68.23 30.40 -13.66
N PRO A 60 67.89 29.53 -14.63
CA PRO A 60 66.50 29.19 -14.92
C PRO A 60 65.86 28.64 -13.63
N ALA A 61 64.84 29.34 -13.13
CA ALA A 61 63.96 28.79 -12.11
C ALA A 61 63.38 27.50 -12.67
N SER A 62 63.48 26.41 -11.91
CA SER A 62 62.72 25.19 -12.16
C SER A 62 61.27 25.58 -12.39
N SER A 63 60.73 25.23 -13.56
CA SER A 63 59.31 25.38 -13.87
C SER A 63 58.48 24.97 -12.65
N PRO A 64 57.49 25.76 -12.19
CA PRO A 64 56.56 25.26 -11.20
C PRO A 64 56.00 23.95 -11.77
N ALA A 65 56.07 22.88 -10.97
CA ALA A 65 55.43 21.63 -11.33
C ALA A 65 53.98 21.97 -11.66
N VAL A 66 53.55 21.69 -12.89
CA VAL A 66 52.13 21.74 -13.24
C VAL A 66 51.44 20.88 -12.19
N PRO A 67 50.49 21.40 -11.39
CA PRO A 67 49.77 20.58 -10.44
C PRO A 67 49.22 19.40 -11.24
N SER A 68 49.64 18.18 -10.90
CA SER A 68 49.08 16.98 -11.50
C SER A 68 47.58 17.08 -11.33
N ALA A 69 46.83 17.12 -12.45
CA ALA A 69 45.39 17.22 -12.40
C ALA A 69 44.87 16.15 -11.43
N PRO A 70 43.98 16.50 -10.47
CA PRO A 70 43.48 15.53 -9.51
C PRO A 70 42.90 14.35 -10.29
N MET A 71 43.38 13.14 -9.98
CA MET A 71 42.87 11.93 -10.63
C MET A 71 41.37 11.81 -10.30
N ALA A 72 40.56 11.66 -11.34
CA ALA A 72 39.11 11.53 -11.22
C ALA A 72 38.65 10.24 -11.90
N PHE A 73 37.69 9.56 -11.28
CA PHE A 73 37.22 8.24 -11.64
C PHE A 73 35.78 8.27 -12.13
N ALA A 74 35.47 7.46 -13.13
CA ALA A 74 34.11 7.30 -13.63
C ALA A 74 33.28 6.47 -12.64
N VAL A 75 32.00 6.80 -12.49
CA VAL A 75 31.05 6.02 -11.70
C VAL A 75 29.97 5.49 -12.64
N GLY A 76 29.79 4.17 -12.66
CA GLY A 76 28.89 3.51 -13.58
C GLY A 76 28.53 2.09 -13.14
N GLY A 77 27.73 1.44 -13.96
CA GLY A 77 27.12 0.16 -13.63
C GLY A 77 26.25 -0.39 -14.73
N THR A 78 25.33 -1.29 -14.37
CA THR A 78 24.38 -1.91 -15.30
C THR A 78 22.94 -1.77 -14.82
N VAL A 79 22.03 -1.39 -15.72
CA VAL A 79 20.57 -1.49 -15.52
C VAL A 79 20.07 -2.79 -16.15
N SER A 80 19.21 -3.51 -15.44
CA SER A 80 18.61 -4.77 -15.88
C SER A 80 17.15 -4.89 -15.42
N GLY A 81 16.36 -5.69 -16.13
CA GLY A 81 14.96 -5.96 -15.79
C GLY A 81 13.96 -4.86 -16.15
N MET A 82 14.41 -3.73 -16.71
CA MET A 82 13.55 -2.60 -17.09
C MET A 82 12.78 -2.91 -18.38
N ALA A 83 11.48 -2.63 -18.38
CA ALA A 83 10.62 -2.79 -19.55
C ALA A 83 11.05 -1.91 -20.75
N ALA A 84 10.67 -2.32 -21.97
CA ALA A 84 10.96 -1.54 -23.16
C ALA A 84 10.11 -0.26 -23.22
N GLY A 85 10.72 0.86 -23.61
CA GLY A 85 10.01 2.14 -23.79
C GLY A 85 9.80 2.97 -22.51
N VAL A 86 10.24 2.48 -21.35
CA VAL A 86 10.32 3.26 -20.11
C VAL A 86 11.76 3.69 -19.81
N SER A 87 11.94 4.57 -18.82
CA SER A 87 13.26 5.04 -18.41
C SER A 87 13.34 5.23 -16.91
N VAL A 88 14.51 4.95 -16.35
CA VAL A 88 14.88 5.27 -14.96
C VAL A 88 15.79 6.49 -14.94
N THR A 89 15.62 7.36 -13.94
CA THR A 89 16.60 8.42 -13.66
C THR A 89 17.42 7.99 -12.45
N LEU A 90 18.73 7.88 -12.63
CA LEU A 90 19.70 7.64 -11.56
C LEU A 90 20.28 8.97 -11.09
N GLN A 91 20.62 9.07 -9.81
CA GLN A 91 21.32 10.21 -9.25
C GLN A 91 22.60 9.74 -8.56
N ASN A 92 23.69 10.45 -8.75
CA ASN A 92 24.90 10.29 -7.95
C ASN A 92 25.08 11.52 -7.04
N ASN A 93 25.28 11.28 -5.75
CA ASN A 93 25.50 12.30 -4.72
C ASN A 93 24.42 13.40 -4.69
N GLY A 94 23.19 13.09 -5.14
CA GLY A 94 22.05 14.02 -5.17
C GLY A 94 22.13 15.17 -6.17
N GLY A 95 23.19 15.25 -7.00
CA GLY A 95 23.42 16.38 -7.91
C GLY A 95 23.68 15.98 -9.36
N ASP A 96 24.22 14.79 -9.63
CA ASP A 96 24.50 14.31 -10.99
C ASP A 96 23.40 13.34 -11.44
N SER A 97 22.49 13.81 -12.30
CA SER A 97 21.34 13.04 -12.78
C SER A 97 21.61 12.42 -14.15
N LEU A 98 21.37 11.11 -14.27
CA LEU A 98 21.52 10.35 -15.50
C LEU A 98 20.20 9.64 -15.85
N LYS A 99 19.64 9.95 -17.02
CA LYS A 99 18.49 9.22 -17.55
C LYS A 99 18.95 8.01 -18.35
N VAL A 100 18.50 6.81 -17.97
CA VAL A 100 18.78 5.55 -18.66
C VAL A 100 17.49 5.01 -19.27
N ALA A 101 17.48 4.78 -20.58
CA ALA A 101 16.29 4.42 -21.35
C ALA A 101 16.31 2.99 -21.91
N ALA A 102 17.33 2.20 -21.57
CA ALA A 102 17.43 0.79 -21.96
C ALA A 102 18.27 0.02 -20.94
N ASN A 103 18.05 -1.30 -20.88
CA ASN A 103 18.94 -2.19 -20.14
C ASN A 103 20.34 -2.16 -20.75
N GLY A 104 21.37 -2.25 -19.90
CA GLY A 104 22.76 -2.19 -20.32
C GLY A 104 23.64 -1.35 -19.39
N ALA A 105 24.87 -1.09 -19.83
CA ALA A 105 25.84 -0.31 -19.09
C ALA A 105 25.45 1.18 -19.06
N PHE A 106 25.71 1.85 -17.94
CA PHE A 106 25.58 3.29 -17.77
C PHE A 106 26.82 3.86 -17.09
N VAL A 107 27.11 5.13 -17.35
CA VAL A 107 28.21 5.87 -16.71
C VAL A 107 27.73 7.30 -16.47
N PHE A 108 27.92 7.80 -15.25
CA PHE A 108 27.63 9.19 -14.90
C PHE A 108 28.62 10.15 -15.59
N PRO A 109 28.18 11.31 -16.07
CA PRO A 109 29.04 12.26 -16.78
C PRO A 109 30.06 12.92 -15.84
N THR A 110 29.72 13.14 -14.57
CA THR A 110 30.62 13.75 -13.60
C THR A 110 31.56 12.69 -13.02
N HIS A 111 32.87 12.89 -13.21
CA HIS A 111 33.88 12.04 -12.58
C HIS A 111 34.06 12.46 -11.11
N ILE A 112 34.27 11.49 -10.25
CA ILE A 112 34.48 11.69 -8.81
C ILE A 112 35.98 11.73 -8.53
N ALA A 113 36.44 12.72 -7.76
CA ALA A 113 37.85 12.83 -7.39
C ALA A 113 38.32 11.59 -6.61
N THR A 114 39.62 11.32 -6.65
CA THR A 114 40.23 10.24 -5.85
C THR A 114 39.87 10.40 -4.38
N ASP A 115 39.49 9.28 -3.76
CA ASP A 115 39.07 9.17 -2.35
C ASP A 115 37.79 9.97 -1.99
N ALA A 116 37.10 10.55 -2.98
CA ALA A 116 35.79 11.16 -2.75
C ALA A 116 34.67 10.11 -2.76
N PRO A 117 33.61 10.32 -1.96
CA PRO A 117 32.50 9.38 -1.89
C PRO A 117 31.60 9.46 -3.13
N TYR A 118 30.99 8.33 -3.47
CA TYR A 118 29.86 8.25 -4.40
C TYR A 118 28.66 7.61 -3.69
N SER A 119 27.47 8.02 -4.10
CA SER A 119 26.20 7.52 -3.58
C SER A 119 25.15 7.58 -4.69
N VAL A 120 25.00 6.46 -5.37
CA VAL A 120 24.08 6.25 -6.48
C VAL A 120 22.73 5.76 -5.96
N SER A 121 21.68 6.47 -6.33
CA SER A 121 20.29 6.17 -5.99
C SER A 121 19.39 6.29 -7.22
N VAL A 122 18.17 5.77 -7.11
CA VAL A 122 17.12 6.03 -8.11
C VAL A 122 16.46 7.36 -7.77
N GLY A 123 16.53 8.31 -8.69
CA GLY A 123 15.81 9.58 -8.61
C GLY A 123 14.35 9.43 -9.01
N ASN A 124 14.10 8.90 -10.21
CA ASN A 124 12.75 8.67 -10.72
C ASN A 124 12.61 7.21 -11.16
N GLN A 125 11.61 6.54 -10.59
CA GLN A 125 11.23 5.19 -10.98
C GLN A 125 10.62 5.17 -12.39
N PRO A 126 10.83 4.10 -13.18
CA PRO A 126 10.10 3.89 -14.41
C PRO A 126 8.60 3.75 -14.13
N ALA A 127 7.75 4.04 -15.12
CA ALA A 127 6.33 3.74 -15.01
C ALA A 127 6.12 2.24 -14.85
N GLY A 128 5.36 1.84 -13.82
CA GLY A 128 5.01 0.44 -13.60
C GLY A 128 6.08 -0.38 -12.89
N GLU A 129 7.26 0.18 -12.61
CA GLU A 129 8.40 -0.58 -12.09
C GLU A 129 9.01 0.05 -10.84
N THR A 130 9.74 -0.77 -10.09
CA THR A 130 10.59 -0.37 -8.99
C THR A 130 11.99 -0.90 -9.25
N CYS A 131 12.91 0.03 -9.48
CA CYS A 131 14.34 -0.20 -9.58
C CYS A 131 14.99 -0.02 -8.22
N THR A 132 15.86 -0.96 -7.86
CA THR A 132 16.68 -0.93 -6.65
C THR A 132 18.16 -0.94 -7.01
N VAL A 133 18.96 -0.15 -6.30
CA VAL A 133 20.42 -0.06 -6.51
C VAL A 133 21.14 -0.96 -5.51
N THR A 134 22.09 -1.75 -6.00
CA THR A 134 23.04 -2.52 -5.19
C THR A 134 24.46 -2.06 -5.48
N ASN A 135 25.34 -2.11 -4.47
CA ASN A 135 26.68 -1.53 -4.51
C ASN A 135 26.71 -0.03 -4.87
N GLY A 136 25.62 0.69 -4.56
CA GLY A 136 25.41 2.08 -4.97
C GLY A 136 26.26 3.11 -4.21
N ALA A 137 26.85 2.77 -3.06
CA ALA A 137 27.63 3.71 -2.26
C ALA A 137 29.05 3.20 -2.01
N GLY A 138 30.01 4.11 -1.91
CA GLY A 138 31.41 3.78 -1.65
C GLY A 138 32.34 4.98 -1.80
N VAL A 139 33.64 4.71 -1.89
CA VAL A 139 34.70 5.71 -2.11
C VAL A 139 35.40 5.39 -3.42
N ALA A 140 35.65 6.41 -4.26
CA ALA A 140 36.26 6.23 -5.56
C ALA A 140 37.79 6.14 -5.46
N THR A 141 38.31 4.91 -5.37
CA THR A 141 39.77 4.63 -5.49
C THR A 141 40.18 4.16 -6.90
N ALA A 142 39.19 3.87 -7.75
CA ALA A 142 39.28 3.51 -9.16
C ALA A 142 37.93 3.78 -9.84
N SER A 143 37.85 3.64 -11.17
CA SER A 143 36.55 3.71 -11.88
C SER A 143 35.61 2.59 -11.40
N VAL A 144 34.40 2.97 -10.98
CA VAL A 144 33.39 2.07 -10.43
C VAL A 144 32.50 1.58 -11.56
N THR A 145 32.40 0.26 -11.73
CA THR A 145 31.53 -0.40 -12.74
C THR A 145 30.61 -1.45 -12.15
N THR A 146 30.66 -1.65 -10.83
CA THR A 146 30.02 -2.75 -10.10
C THR A 146 28.61 -2.40 -9.58
N ILE A 147 28.13 -1.19 -9.85
CA ILE A 147 26.78 -0.78 -9.45
C ILE A 147 25.78 -1.56 -10.29
N ALA A 148 24.83 -2.22 -9.64
CA ALA A 148 23.76 -2.92 -10.33
C ALA A 148 22.41 -2.31 -9.96
N VAL A 149 21.64 -1.97 -10.99
CA VAL A 149 20.26 -1.47 -10.89
C VAL A 149 19.35 -2.55 -11.45
N ASN A 150 18.52 -3.13 -10.60
CA ASN A 150 17.56 -4.15 -10.99
C ASN A 150 16.14 -3.59 -10.87
N CYS A 151 15.40 -3.65 -11.96
CA CYS A 151 14.02 -3.19 -12.04
C CYS A 151 13.07 -4.39 -12.11
N VAL A 152 11.99 -4.32 -11.34
CA VAL A 152 10.91 -5.32 -11.33
C VAL A 152 9.56 -4.60 -11.35
N PRO A 153 8.45 -5.27 -11.71
CA PRO A 153 7.14 -4.64 -11.64
C PRO A 153 6.85 -4.11 -10.22
N ALA A 154 6.32 -2.89 -10.14
CA ALA A 154 6.12 -2.20 -8.88
C ALA A 154 4.99 -2.83 -8.06
N GLU A 155 5.17 -2.86 -6.75
CA GLU A 155 4.14 -3.30 -5.80
C GLU A 155 3.76 -2.15 -4.87
N PHE A 156 2.45 -2.00 -4.64
CA PHE A 156 1.89 -0.99 -3.77
C PHE A 156 0.93 -1.61 -2.76
N VAL A 157 0.92 -1.04 -1.56
CA VAL A 157 -0.03 -1.38 -0.49
C VAL A 157 -0.89 -0.16 -0.18
N ALA A 158 -2.20 -0.33 -0.17
CA ALA A 158 -3.15 0.67 0.28
C ALA A 158 -3.70 0.32 1.66
N LEU A 159 -3.73 1.30 2.55
CA LEU A 159 -4.23 1.17 3.92
C LEU A 159 -5.22 2.30 4.22
N SER A 160 -6.47 1.94 4.49
CA SER A 160 -7.53 2.89 4.87
C SER A 160 -7.73 2.93 6.38
N ASN A 161 -7.95 4.13 6.91
CA ASN A 161 -8.09 4.38 8.35
C ASN A 161 -9.44 5.04 8.65
N ALA A 162 -10.28 4.34 9.42
CA ALA A 162 -11.62 4.79 9.76
C ALA A 162 -11.61 5.95 10.76
N GLY A 163 -10.64 5.98 11.67
CA GLY A 163 -10.61 6.88 12.82
C GLY A 163 -10.21 8.31 12.49
N ASP A 164 -9.42 8.52 11.44
CA ASP A 164 -8.96 9.83 10.98
C ASP A 164 -9.23 10.11 9.49
N GLY A 165 -9.78 9.13 8.76
CA GLY A 165 -10.15 9.31 7.37
C GLY A 165 -8.97 9.38 6.39
N THR A 166 -7.81 8.84 6.79
CA THR A 166 -6.60 8.85 5.99
C THR A 166 -6.43 7.58 5.15
N LEU A 167 -5.99 7.75 3.90
CA LEU A 167 -5.61 6.67 3.00
C LEU A 167 -4.11 6.73 2.77
N TYR A 168 -3.38 5.73 3.22
CA TYR A 168 -1.95 5.59 2.94
C TYR A 168 -1.75 4.72 1.70
N ILE A 169 -0.80 5.13 0.86
CA ILE A 169 -0.23 4.30 -0.19
C ILE A 169 1.26 4.13 0.10
N TYR A 170 1.71 2.88 0.12
CA TYR A 170 3.11 2.53 0.26
C TYR A 170 3.59 1.88 -1.01
N ARG A 171 4.85 2.11 -1.36
CA ARG A 171 5.59 1.29 -2.29
C ARG A 171 6.33 0.21 -1.51
N VAL A 172 6.30 -1.00 -2.03
CA VAL A 172 7.02 -2.15 -1.46
C VAL A 172 8.44 -2.19 -2.03
N ASP A 173 9.43 -2.31 -1.15
CA ASP A 173 10.78 -2.71 -1.58
C ASP A 173 10.75 -4.20 -1.99
N PRO A 174 11.06 -4.54 -3.25
CA PRO A 174 10.87 -5.90 -3.78
C PRO A 174 11.84 -6.93 -3.20
N THR A 175 12.88 -6.49 -2.50
CA THR A 175 13.91 -7.36 -1.92
C THR A 175 13.63 -7.63 -0.45
N THR A 176 13.23 -6.60 0.28
CA THR A 176 13.12 -6.62 1.75
C THR A 176 11.68 -6.63 2.25
N GLY A 177 10.72 -6.25 1.42
CA GLY A 177 9.31 -6.03 1.80
C GLY A 177 9.10 -4.74 2.59
N ALA A 178 10.14 -3.95 2.85
CA ALA A 178 10.01 -2.71 3.58
C ALA A 178 9.07 -1.75 2.84
N LEU A 179 8.20 -1.06 3.59
CA LEU A 179 7.21 -0.14 3.04
C LEU A 179 7.71 1.30 3.12
N ALA A 180 7.80 1.95 1.96
CA ALA A 180 8.07 3.37 1.85
C ALA A 180 6.79 4.12 1.49
N GLN A 181 6.42 5.15 2.25
CA GLN A 181 5.28 5.99 1.90
C GLN A 181 5.52 6.68 0.57
N VAL A 182 4.52 6.66 -0.30
CA VAL A 182 4.60 7.41 -1.56
C VAL A 182 4.47 8.91 -1.26
N PRO A 183 5.06 9.80 -2.10
CA PRO A 183 4.89 11.24 -1.94
C PRO A 183 3.42 11.63 -1.82
N GLY A 184 3.10 12.46 -0.83
CA GLY A 184 1.73 12.91 -0.55
C GLY A 184 0.90 11.97 0.34
N SER A 185 1.39 10.79 0.73
CA SER A 185 0.73 10.00 1.78
C SER A 185 0.93 10.62 3.18
N PRO A 186 -0.09 10.57 4.06
CA PRO A 186 -1.44 10.08 3.79
C PRO A 186 -2.26 11.03 2.89
N PHE A 187 -3.07 10.44 2.01
CA PHE A 187 -4.09 11.15 1.25
C PHE A 187 -5.36 11.32 2.09
N LEU A 188 -6.09 12.41 1.87
CA LEU A 188 -7.39 12.62 2.48
C LEU A 188 -8.43 11.74 1.79
N GLY A 189 -8.75 10.61 2.42
CA GLY A 189 -9.75 9.67 1.94
C GLY A 189 -11.16 10.06 2.35
N GLY A 190 -11.35 10.82 3.44
CA GLY A 190 -12.68 11.22 3.96
C GLY A 190 -13.13 10.44 5.19
N PRO A 191 -14.26 10.80 5.81
CA PRO A 191 -14.66 10.27 7.10
C PRO A 191 -14.98 8.77 7.05
N GLY A 192 -14.45 7.99 8.01
CA GLY A 192 -14.91 6.62 8.25
C GLY A 192 -14.57 5.63 7.16
N LEU A 193 -13.34 5.63 6.65
CA LEU A 193 -12.96 4.70 5.60
C LEU A 193 -13.15 3.23 6.01
N GLY A 194 -13.67 2.44 5.08
CA GLY A 194 -13.85 1.00 5.15
C GLY A 194 -12.89 0.28 4.23
N GLY A 195 -13.39 -0.76 3.56
CA GLY A 195 -12.63 -1.56 2.60
C GLY A 195 -11.99 -0.70 1.50
N VAL A 196 -10.82 -1.14 1.06
CA VAL A 196 -10.04 -0.54 -0.02
C VAL A 196 -9.65 -1.65 -0.99
N THR A 197 -9.65 -1.36 -2.29
CA THR A 197 -9.17 -2.27 -3.33
C THR A 197 -8.53 -1.49 -4.47
N PHE A 198 -7.59 -2.13 -5.17
CA PHE A 198 -7.07 -1.63 -6.43
C PHE A 198 -7.92 -2.12 -7.61
N SER A 199 -7.87 -1.41 -8.74
CA SER A 199 -8.24 -2.01 -10.03
C SER A 199 -7.29 -3.16 -10.38
N PRO A 200 -7.67 -4.13 -11.25
CA PRO A 200 -6.81 -5.29 -11.54
C PRO A 200 -5.51 -4.87 -12.25
N SER A 201 -5.54 -3.76 -12.99
CA SER A 201 -4.37 -3.12 -13.60
C SER A 201 -3.50 -2.35 -12.60
N GLY A 202 -4.01 -2.07 -11.40
CA GLY A 202 -3.40 -1.17 -10.42
C GLY A 202 -3.42 0.32 -10.79
N SER A 203 -4.16 0.71 -11.83
CA SER A 203 -4.27 2.11 -12.27
C SER A 203 -5.19 2.97 -11.38
N ALA A 204 -6.05 2.35 -10.58
CA ALA A 204 -7.00 3.06 -9.72
C ALA A 204 -7.11 2.41 -8.33
N VAL A 205 -7.49 3.21 -7.34
CA VAL A 205 -7.79 2.81 -5.97
C VAL A 205 -9.23 3.18 -5.66
N TYR A 206 -10.00 2.21 -5.17
CA TYR A 206 -11.36 2.39 -4.69
C TYR A 206 -11.38 2.21 -3.18
N VAL A 207 -11.96 3.16 -2.47
CA VAL A 207 -12.12 3.10 -1.01
C VAL A 207 -13.54 3.49 -0.67
N ALA A 208 -14.11 2.82 0.31
CA ALA A 208 -15.47 3.06 0.69
C ALA A 208 -15.56 3.89 1.99
N GLY A 209 -16.49 4.84 2.01
CA GLY A 209 -16.74 5.78 3.10
C GLY A 209 -17.93 5.32 3.93
N SER A 210 -17.66 4.62 5.03
CA SER A 210 -18.68 3.98 5.88
C SER A 210 -19.54 4.97 6.63
N ASN A 211 -18.99 6.15 6.93
CA ASN A 211 -19.67 7.17 7.76
C ASN A 211 -20.43 8.21 6.94
N ASP A 212 -20.16 8.29 5.63
CA ASP A 212 -20.79 9.27 4.73
C ASP A 212 -21.51 8.63 3.54
N SER A 213 -21.55 7.29 3.46
CA SER A 213 -22.29 6.56 2.42
C SER A 213 -21.75 6.84 1.02
N THR A 214 -20.43 6.75 0.87
CA THR A 214 -19.78 7.04 -0.41
C THR A 214 -18.84 5.92 -0.85
N LEU A 215 -18.66 5.78 -2.15
CA LEU A 215 -17.50 5.14 -2.76
C LEU A 215 -16.63 6.23 -3.36
N ARG A 216 -15.32 6.12 -3.13
CA ARG A 216 -14.34 7.11 -3.59
C ARG A 216 -13.34 6.40 -4.47
N ALA A 217 -13.12 6.97 -5.65
CA ALA A 217 -12.20 6.43 -6.63
C ALA A 217 -11.08 7.44 -6.93
N PHE A 218 -9.86 6.93 -7.03
CA PHE A 218 -8.66 7.70 -7.30
C PHE A 218 -7.86 7.03 -8.42
N ASN A 219 -7.38 7.82 -9.39
CA ASN A 219 -6.34 7.39 -10.31
C ASN A 219 -5.01 7.33 -9.54
N MET A 220 -4.20 6.32 -9.82
CA MET A 220 -2.86 6.16 -9.26
C MET A 220 -1.82 6.34 -10.36
N ASN A 221 -0.86 7.24 -10.13
CA ASN A 221 0.30 7.36 -11.01
C ASN A 221 1.21 6.12 -10.84
N PRO A 222 1.49 5.34 -11.88
CA PRO A 222 2.24 4.08 -11.75
C PRO A 222 3.73 4.27 -11.43
N SER A 223 4.30 5.45 -11.73
CA SER A 223 5.70 5.77 -11.41
C SER A 223 5.87 6.22 -9.97
N THR A 224 4.94 6.98 -9.42
CA THR A 224 5.09 7.61 -8.09
C THR A 224 4.20 6.97 -7.02
N GLY A 225 3.05 6.41 -7.40
CA GLY A 225 1.98 5.97 -6.50
C GLY A 225 1.06 7.09 -6.02
N THR A 226 1.25 8.34 -6.50
CA THR A 226 0.44 9.49 -6.09
C THR A 226 -1.00 9.35 -6.59
N LEU A 227 -1.96 9.75 -5.76
CA LEU A 227 -3.38 9.68 -6.08
C LEU A 227 -3.95 11.00 -6.60
N SER A 228 -4.87 10.92 -7.56
CA SER A 228 -5.75 12.01 -7.96
C SER A 228 -7.19 11.53 -8.03
N ALA A 229 -8.15 12.35 -7.60
CA ALA A 229 -9.56 11.93 -7.62
C ALA A 229 -10.04 11.68 -9.05
N ILE A 230 -10.76 10.57 -9.25
CA ILE A 230 -11.47 10.31 -10.51
C ILE A 230 -12.68 11.25 -10.61
N ALA A 231 -12.97 11.75 -11.81
CA ALA A 231 -14.12 12.61 -12.04
C ALA A 231 -15.42 11.96 -11.56
N GLY A 232 -16.23 12.71 -10.80
CA GLY A 232 -17.47 12.21 -10.19
C GLY A 232 -17.29 11.59 -8.79
N SER A 233 -16.06 11.35 -8.33
CA SER A 233 -15.79 10.95 -6.93
C SER A 233 -16.02 12.13 -5.97
N PRO A 234 -16.68 11.94 -4.81
CA PRO A 234 -17.27 10.71 -4.30
C PRO A 234 -18.59 10.32 -5.01
N PHE A 235 -18.79 9.02 -5.20
CA PHE A 235 -20.04 8.43 -5.67
C PHE A 235 -20.92 8.07 -4.49
N THR A 236 -22.15 8.57 -4.45
CA THR A 236 -23.09 8.29 -3.35
C THR A 236 -23.58 6.85 -3.41
N THR A 237 -23.61 6.18 -2.26
CA THR A 237 -24.17 4.85 -2.07
C THR A 237 -25.26 4.86 -1.00
N ASP A 238 -25.97 3.75 -0.85
CA ASP A 238 -26.75 3.51 0.36
C ASP A 238 -25.85 3.52 1.62
N PRO A 239 -26.36 3.87 2.80
CA PRO A 239 -25.56 4.15 4.00
C PRO A 239 -25.06 2.91 4.73
N VAL A 240 -23.79 2.49 4.52
CA VAL A 240 -23.29 1.20 5.03
C VAL A 240 -21.79 1.02 5.31
N GLN A 241 -21.47 0.03 6.16
CA GLN A 241 -20.13 -0.55 6.36
C GLN A 241 -19.68 -1.30 5.09
N PRO A 242 -18.60 -0.85 4.44
CA PRO A 242 -18.29 -1.34 3.13
C PRO A 242 -17.06 -2.23 3.19
N SER A 243 -17.28 -3.54 3.31
CA SER A 243 -16.41 -4.45 2.55
C SER A 243 -16.75 -4.23 1.07
N ILE A 244 -15.70 -4.08 0.26
CA ILE A 244 -15.81 -3.92 -1.19
C ILE A 244 -14.96 -4.97 -1.87
N ALA A 245 -15.41 -5.44 -3.03
CA ALA A 245 -14.66 -6.33 -3.88
C ALA A 245 -14.84 -5.93 -5.33
N LEU A 246 -13.77 -6.03 -6.11
CA LEU A 246 -13.80 -5.78 -7.54
C LEU A 246 -13.77 -7.10 -8.28
N ASP A 247 -14.50 -7.19 -9.38
CA ASP A 247 -14.37 -8.36 -10.25
C ASP A 247 -12.99 -8.38 -10.96
N PRO A 248 -12.44 -9.56 -11.28
CA PRO A 248 -11.12 -9.68 -11.90
C PRO A 248 -10.98 -8.97 -13.27
N THR A 249 -12.09 -8.70 -13.96
CA THR A 249 -12.10 -7.97 -15.24
C THR A 249 -12.14 -6.45 -15.05
N GLY A 250 -12.37 -5.96 -13.83
CA GLY A 250 -12.40 -4.53 -13.50
C GLY A 250 -13.62 -3.80 -14.06
N ARG A 251 -14.74 -4.51 -14.26
CA ARG A 251 -15.99 -3.99 -14.82
C ARG A 251 -17.05 -3.72 -13.76
N TYR A 252 -16.99 -4.42 -12.63
CA TYR A 252 -17.97 -4.32 -11.56
C TYR A 252 -17.29 -4.23 -10.19
N LEU A 253 -17.76 -3.30 -9.37
CA LEU A 253 -17.44 -3.20 -7.95
C LEU A 253 -18.67 -3.58 -7.15
N PHE A 254 -18.47 -4.48 -6.20
CA PHE A 254 -19.48 -4.94 -5.27
C PHE A 254 -19.24 -4.33 -3.90
N SER A 255 -20.31 -3.85 -3.27
CA SER A 255 -20.26 -3.28 -1.93
C SER A 255 -21.37 -3.87 -1.06
N LEU A 256 -21.05 -4.14 0.20
CA LEU A 256 -22.02 -4.66 1.16
C LEU A 256 -22.73 -3.55 1.91
N SER A 257 -24.02 -3.79 2.12
CA SER A 257 -24.94 -2.93 2.82
C SER A 257 -25.47 -3.56 4.13
N VAL A 258 -24.86 -3.21 5.28
CA VAL A 258 -25.23 -3.68 6.63
C VAL A 258 -26.66 -3.35 7.08
N ASN A 259 -27.16 -2.15 6.78
CA ASN A 259 -28.46 -1.70 7.28
C ASN A 259 -29.63 -2.24 6.44
N ASN A 260 -29.39 -2.49 5.16
CA ASN A 260 -30.40 -3.00 4.24
C ASN A 260 -30.26 -4.50 3.99
N SER A 261 -29.28 -5.17 4.60
CA SER A 261 -29.02 -6.61 4.42
C SER A 261 -28.77 -6.98 2.96
N ASN A 262 -28.11 -6.09 2.21
CA ASN A 262 -28.04 -6.17 0.75
C ASN A 262 -26.60 -6.10 0.21
N LEU A 263 -26.40 -6.65 -0.98
CA LEU A 263 -25.22 -6.50 -1.83
C LEU A 263 -25.60 -5.61 -3.01
N SER A 264 -24.85 -4.54 -3.22
CA SER A 264 -25.02 -3.60 -4.33
C SER A 264 -23.84 -3.68 -5.30
N ASP A 265 -24.11 -3.60 -6.60
CA ASP A 265 -23.12 -3.58 -7.66
C ASP A 265 -23.06 -2.21 -8.38
N PHE A 266 -21.85 -1.86 -8.82
CA PHE A 266 -21.54 -0.64 -9.55
C PHE A 266 -20.78 -1.01 -10.81
N GLY A 267 -21.23 -0.52 -11.97
CA GLY A 267 -20.48 -0.63 -13.21
C GLY A 267 -19.27 0.31 -13.18
N LEU A 268 -18.15 -0.13 -13.74
CA LEU A 268 -16.95 0.66 -13.94
C LEU A 268 -16.84 1.07 -15.40
N ASP A 269 -16.65 2.35 -15.63
CA ASP A 269 -16.20 2.84 -16.92
C ASP A 269 -14.72 2.45 -17.11
N ALA A 270 -14.46 1.56 -18.09
CA ALA A 270 -13.13 1.01 -18.31
C ALA A 270 -12.07 2.05 -18.73
N THR A 271 -12.48 3.24 -19.18
CA THR A 271 -11.56 4.30 -19.64
C THR A 271 -11.20 5.24 -18.50
N THR A 272 -12.19 5.62 -17.70
CA THR A 272 -12.08 6.67 -16.68
C THR A 272 -11.96 6.12 -15.26
N GLY A 273 -12.32 4.85 -15.05
CA GLY A 273 -12.43 4.24 -13.73
C GLY A 273 -13.62 4.74 -12.91
N ALA A 274 -14.49 5.58 -13.49
CA ALA A 274 -15.66 6.14 -12.80
C ALA A 274 -16.71 5.05 -12.52
N LEU A 275 -17.41 5.20 -11.40
CA LEU A 275 -18.48 4.28 -11.01
C LEU A 275 -19.84 4.80 -11.49
N ALA A 276 -20.62 3.90 -12.06
CA ALA A 276 -22.03 4.12 -12.37
C ALA A 276 -22.88 3.14 -11.56
N PRO A 277 -23.98 3.59 -10.92
CA PRO A 277 -24.93 2.67 -10.29
C PRO A 277 -25.42 1.64 -11.30
N SER A 278 -25.42 0.36 -10.91
CA SER A 278 -25.99 -0.68 -11.74
C SER A 278 -27.51 -0.57 -11.80
N PRO A 279 -28.16 -0.86 -12.94
CA PRO A 279 -29.61 -0.76 -13.08
C PRO A 279 -30.40 -1.83 -12.29
N ILE A 280 -29.75 -2.76 -11.59
CA ILE A 280 -30.41 -3.84 -10.86
C ILE A 280 -30.38 -3.57 -9.35
N SER A 281 -31.53 -3.79 -8.72
CA SER A 281 -31.73 -3.59 -7.29
C SER A 281 -30.83 -4.50 -6.45
N ALA A 282 -30.36 -3.95 -5.33
CA ALA A 282 -29.56 -4.65 -4.36
C ALA A 282 -30.20 -5.99 -3.95
N VAL A 283 -29.39 -7.05 -3.89
CA VAL A 283 -29.85 -8.41 -3.56
C VAL A 283 -29.61 -8.71 -2.09
N SER A 284 -30.56 -9.38 -1.42
CA SER A 284 -30.42 -9.64 0.02
C SER A 284 -29.36 -10.70 0.32
N THR A 285 -28.47 -10.40 1.26
CA THR A 285 -27.42 -11.29 1.80
C THR A 285 -27.71 -11.74 3.23
N GLY A 286 -28.84 -11.34 3.81
CA GLY A 286 -29.15 -11.53 5.23
C GLY A 286 -28.60 -10.41 6.13
N PHE A 287 -28.80 -10.55 7.43
CA PHE A 287 -28.49 -9.52 8.42
C PHE A 287 -27.00 -9.47 8.80
N SER A 288 -26.48 -8.24 8.93
CA SER A 288 -25.08 -7.92 9.25
C SER A 288 -24.07 -8.57 8.29
N PRO A 289 -24.14 -8.26 6.98
CA PRO A 289 -23.08 -8.65 6.05
C PRO A 289 -21.74 -8.02 6.45
N THR A 290 -20.64 -8.76 6.30
CA THR A 290 -19.32 -8.35 6.81
C THR A 290 -18.20 -8.43 5.79
N SER A 291 -18.22 -9.40 4.88
CA SER A 291 -17.20 -9.57 3.84
C SER A 291 -17.82 -10.01 2.53
N VAL A 292 -17.31 -9.45 1.42
CA VAL A 292 -17.63 -9.85 0.06
C VAL A 292 -16.37 -10.25 -0.67
N VAL A 293 -16.43 -11.34 -1.42
CA VAL A 293 -15.34 -11.82 -2.28
C VAL A 293 -15.88 -12.24 -3.64
N VAL A 294 -15.12 -11.93 -4.69
CA VAL A 294 -15.41 -12.36 -6.06
C VAL A 294 -14.51 -13.53 -6.41
N HIS A 295 -15.10 -14.57 -7.00
CA HIS A 295 -14.35 -15.73 -7.47
C HIS A 295 -13.32 -15.33 -8.54
N PRO A 296 -12.12 -15.94 -8.61
CA PRO A 296 -11.07 -15.58 -9.59
C PRO A 296 -11.50 -15.62 -11.06
N THR A 297 -12.55 -16.36 -11.40
CA THR A 297 -13.12 -16.39 -12.77
C THR A 297 -14.05 -15.22 -13.10
N GLY A 298 -14.42 -14.39 -12.12
CA GLY A 298 -15.39 -13.30 -12.25
C GLY A 298 -16.84 -13.76 -12.44
N LYS A 299 -17.14 -15.05 -12.26
CA LYS A 299 -18.49 -15.62 -12.46
C LYS A 299 -19.36 -15.65 -11.23
N PHE A 300 -18.77 -15.63 -10.04
CA PHE A 300 -19.48 -15.82 -8.78
C PHE A 300 -19.03 -14.77 -7.75
N VAL A 301 -19.97 -14.31 -6.93
CA VAL A 301 -19.71 -13.45 -5.76
C VAL A 301 -20.31 -14.10 -4.52
N TYR A 302 -19.58 -14.03 -3.40
CA TYR A 302 -19.98 -14.56 -2.11
C TYR A 302 -19.97 -13.46 -1.06
N ALA A 303 -20.96 -13.48 -0.17
CA ALA A 303 -21.08 -12.53 0.93
C ALA A 303 -21.35 -13.25 2.25
N SER A 304 -20.61 -12.93 3.30
CA SER A 304 -20.81 -13.48 4.66
C SER A 304 -21.73 -12.60 5.49
N SER A 305 -22.62 -13.23 6.25
CA SER A 305 -23.51 -12.54 7.19
C SER A 305 -23.35 -13.14 8.59
N VAL A 306 -22.68 -12.41 9.50
CA VAL A 306 -22.32 -12.89 10.85
C VAL A 306 -23.57 -13.21 11.67
N SER A 307 -24.51 -12.26 11.74
CA SER A 307 -25.73 -12.40 12.56
C SER A 307 -26.67 -13.47 12.01
N SER A 308 -26.63 -13.71 10.69
CA SER A 308 -27.45 -14.73 10.04
C SER A 308 -26.80 -16.11 10.02
N GLY A 309 -25.49 -16.21 10.30
CA GLY A 309 -24.76 -17.48 10.25
C GLY A 309 -24.80 -18.12 8.87
N ASN A 310 -24.56 -17.35 7.81
CA ASN A 310 -24.63 -17.89 6.46
C ASN A 310 -23.69 -17.18 5.47
N ILE A 311 -23.55 -17.79 4.30
CA ILE A 311 -22.86 -17.24 3.14
C ILE A 311 -23.85 -17.23 1.97
N SER A 312 -24.18 -16.04 1.48
CA SER A 312 -24.96 -15.87 0.26
C SER A 312 -24.05 -15.94 -0.96
N ALA A 313 -24.47 -16.68 -1.99
CA ALA A 313 -23.75 -16.83 -3.25
C ALA A 313 -24.62 -16.44 -4.45
N PHE A 314 -24.02 -15.74 -5.42
CA PHE A 314 -24.69 -15.28 -6.64
C PHE A 314 -23.83 -15.49 -7.88
N ASN A 315 -24.47 -15.82 -9.00
CA ASN A 315 -23.88 -15.72 -10.33
C ASN A 315 -23.82 -14.26 -10.76
N ILE A 316 -22.72 -13.87 -11.38
CA ILE A 316 -22.51 -12.56 -11.99
C ILE A 316 -22.75 -12.68 -13.49
N ASN A 317 -23.72 -11.92 -14.02
CA ASN A 317 -23.84 -11.78 -15.47
C ASN A 317 -22.68 -10.93 -16.00
N SER A 318 -21.82 -11.50 -16.85
CA SER A 318 -20.61 -10.81 -17.35
C SER A 318 -20.87 -9.58 -18.24
N GLY A 319 -22.07 -9.46 -18.80
CA GLY A 319 -22.45 -8.35 -19.68
C GLY A 319 -23.15 -7.21 -18.94
N SER A 320 -23.94 -7.53 -17.92
CA SER A 320 -24.79 -6.56 -17.22
C SER A 320 -24.50 -6.38 -15.73
N GLY A 321 -23.70 -7.24 -15.11
CA GLY A 321 -23.42 -7.21 -13.67
C GLY A 321 -24.52 -7.84 -12.81
N VAL A 322 -25.69 -8.17 -13.40
CA VAL A 322 -26.86 -8.74 -12.69
C VAL A 322 -26.44 -9.91 -11.82
N LEU A 323 -26.83 -9.85 -10.55
CA LEU A 323 -26.66 -10.93 -9.59
C LEU A 323 -27.90 -11.83 -9.56
N THR A 324 -27.69 -13.13 -9.69
CA THR A 324 -28.75 -14.14 -9.54
C THR A 324 -28.33 -15.17 -8.50
N ALA A 325 -29.22 -15.48 -7.54
CA ALA A 325 -28.90 -16.39 -6.46
C ALA A 325 -28.51 -17.77 -7.01
N ILE A 326 -27.41 -18.34 -6.49
CA ILE A 326 -26.99 -19.71 -6.80
C ILE A 326 -27.91 -20.68 -6.06
N ALA A 327 -28.21 -21.82 -6.69
CA ALA A 327 -29.03 -22.86 -6.08
C ALA A 327 -28.42 -23.34 -4.74
N GLY A 328 -29.24 -23.40 -3.68
CA GLY A 328 -28.79 -23.72 -2.33
C GLY A 328 -28.31 -22.53 -1.50
N SER A 329 -28.19 -21.34 -2.08
CA SER A 329 -27.92 -20.10 -1.35
C SER A 329 -29.14 -19.65 -0.52
N PRO A 330 -28.95 -19.14 0.71
CA PRO A 330 -27.68 -19.01 1.40
C PRO A 330 -27.21 -20.33 2.04
N PHE A 331 -25.89 -20.54 2.07
CA PHE A 331 -25.27 -21.72 2.68
C PHE A 331 -25.02 -21.48 4.18
N SER A 332 -25.51 -22.38 5.03
CA SER A 332 -25.41 -22.23 6.49
C SER A 332 -23.98 -22.44 6.99
N THR A 333 -23.53 -21.61 7.94
CA THR A 333 -22.26 -21.74 8.64
C THR A 333 -22.32 -21.05 10.01
N SER A 334 -21.25 -21.07 10.80
CA SER A 334 -21.25 -20.43 12.13
C SER A 334 -20.60 -19.05 12.07
N ALA A 335 -21.39 -17.98 12.22
CA ALA A 335 -20.92 -16.59 12.39
C ALA A 335 -19.67 -16.21 11.55
N PRO A 336 -19.74 -16.28 10.21
CA PRO A 336 -18.58 -16.05 9.34
C PRO A 336 -18.24 -14.55 9.29
N ILE A 337 -17.04 -14.16 9.72
CA ILE A 337 -16.64 -12.74 9.82
C ILE A 337 -15.91 -12.20 8.60
N SER A 338 -15.10 -13.03 7.94
CA SER A 338 -14.48 -12.72 6.65
C SER A 338 -14.62 -13.90 5.70
N LEU A 339 -14.30 -13.67 4.42
CA LEU A 339 -14.24 -14.70 3.40
C LEU A 339 -12.94 -14.55 2.61
N SER A 340 -12.34 -15.67 2.25
CA SER A 340 -11.21 -15.73 1.33
C SER A 340 -11.36 -16.92 0.40
N ILE A 341 -10.98 -16.76 -0.87
CA ILE A 341 -11.01 -17.84 -1.88
C ILE A 341 -9.56 -18.17 -2.23
N ASP A 342 -9.24 -19.46 -2.36
CA ASP A 342 -7.90 -19.83 -2.81
C ASP A 342 -7.64 -19.34 -4.25
N PRO A 343 -6.38 -19.11 -4.65
CA PRO A 343 -6.08 -18.59 -5.98
C PRO A 343 -6.58 -19.46 -7.15
N ALA A 344 -6.78 -20.77 -6.94
CA ALA A 344 -7.32 -21.66 -7.96
C ALA A 344 -8.86 -21.67 -8.01
N GLY A 345 -9.55 -20.99 -7.09
CA GLY A 345 -11.01 -20.90 -7.05
C GLY A 345 -11.72 -22.20 -6.65
N LYS A 346 -11.05 -23.09 -5.93
CA LYS A 346 -11.61 -24.40 -5.54
C LYS A 346 -12.20 -24.41 -4.15
N PHE A 347 -11.71 -23.55 -3.26
CA PHE A 347 -12.05 -23.54 -1.85
C PHE A 347 -12.30 -22.12 -1.35
N LEU A 348 -13.33 -21.99 -0.52
CA LEU A 348 -13.63 -20.80 0.25
C LEU A 348 -13.37 -21.07 1.73
N TYR A 349 -12.72 -20.12 2.40
CA TYR A 349 -12.40 -20.14 3.82
C TYR A 349 -13.21 -19.07 4.53
N ALA A 350 -13.88 -19.45 5.62
CA ALA A 350 -14.72 -18.58 6.42
C ALA A 350 -14.34 -18.71 7.91
N PRO A 351 -13.46 -17.86 8.45
CA PRO A 351 -13.19 -17.82 9.88
C PRO A 351 -14.45 -17.50 10.68
N SER A 352 -14.59 -18.18 11.82
CA SER A 352 -15.72 -18.03 12.74
C SER A 352 -15.24 -17.57 14.11
N LEU A 353 -15.64 -16.36 14.49
CA LEU A 353 -15.24 -15.73 15.77
C LEU A 353 -15.66 -16.57 16.98
N THR A 354 -16.83 -17.20 16.91
CA THR A 354 -17.43 -17.93 18.03
C THR A 354 -17.05 -19.41 18.06
N ALA A 355 -16.73 -19.99 16.90
CA ALA A 355 -16.30 -21.39 16.83
C ALA A 355 -14.79 -21.56 17.04
N ASN A 356 -14.00 -20.47 17.02
CA ASN A 356 -12.52 -20.52 17.05
C ASN A 356 -11.95 -21.48 15.99
N ALA A 357 -12.56 -21.44 14.80
CA ALA A 357 -12.25 -22.33 13.69
C ALA A 357 -12.41 -21.62 12.35
N VAL A 358 -11.77 -22.16 11.32
CA VAL A 358 -11.99 -21.77 9.92
C VAL A 358 -12.86 -22.84 9.28
N ALA A 359 -14.08 -22.46 8.88
CA ALA A 359 -14.94 -23.32 8.06
C ALA A 359 -14.43 -23.32 6.62
N ILE A 360 -14.42 -24.48 5.98
CA ILE A 360 -13.88 -24.69 4.63
C ILE A 360 -15.01 -25.20 3.75
N PHE A 361 -15.16 -24.62 2.57
CA PHE A 361 -16.14 -25.02 1.58
C PHE A 361 -15.44 -25.31 0.26
N SER A 362 -15.77 -26.42 -0.40
CA SER A 362 -15.44 -26.61 -1.81
C SER A 362 -16.42 -25.83 -2.67
N ILE A 363 -15.92 -25.22 -3.73
CA ILE A 363 -16.68 -24.46 -4.72
C ILE A 363 -16.89 -25.34 -5.95
N ASP A 364 -18.14 -25.58 -6.33
CA ASP A 364 -18.43 -26.19 -7.63
C ASP A 364 -18.05 -25.22 -8.74
N SER A 365 -17.08 -25.58 -9.59
CA SER A 365 -16.53 -24.67 -10.60
C SER A 365 -17.53 -24.25 -11.68
N SER A 366 -18.62 -24.99 -11.84
CA SER A 366 -19.62 -24.76 -12.89
C SER A 366 -20.81 -23.93 -12.39
N THR A 367 -21.23 -24.15 -11.15
CA THR A 367 -22.42 -23.56 -10.56
C THR A 367 -22.13 -22.53 -9.46
N GLY A 368 -20.93 -22.53 -8.90
CA GLY A 368 -20.55 -21.73 -7.74
C GLY A 368 -21.19 -22.19 -6.43
N ALA A 369 -21.86 -23.35 -6.41
CA ALA A 369 -22.46 -23.86 -5.19
C ALA A 369 -21.39 -24.27 -4.16
N LEU A 370 -21.63 -23.98 -2.89
CA LEU A 370 -20.74 -24.34 -1.79
C LEU A 370 -21.13 -25.69 -1.19
N SER A 371 -20.14 -26.56 -0.97
CA SER A 371 -20.29 -27.78 -0.17
C SER A 371 -19.30 -27.75 0.98
N SER A 372 -19.75 -28.12 2.18
CA SER A 372 -18.84 -28.15 3.34
C SER A 372 -17.72 -29.16 3.11
N ALA A 373 -16.48 -28.70 3.25
CA ALA A 373 -15.27 -29.51 3.19
C ALA A 373 -14.66 -29.73 4.60
N GLY A 374 -15.39 -29.37 5.65
CA GLY A 374 -14.97 -29.47 7.05
C GLY A 374 -14.59 -28.14 7.67
N GLN A 375 -13.90 -28.20 8.81
CA GLN A 375 -13.41 -27.04 9.54
C GLN A 375 -12.08 -27.37 10.22
N VAL A 376 -11.25 -26.36 10.44
CA VAL A 376 -9.96 -26.50 11.14
C VAL A 376 -9.94 -25.55 12.34
N ALA A 377 -9.64 -26.10 13.52
CA ALA A 377 -9.48 -25.30 14.73
C ALA A 377 -8.24 -24.40 14.64
N THR A 378 -8.35 -23.20 15.23
CA THR A 378 -7.29 -22.19 15.27
C THR A 378 -7.29 -21.51 16.64
N GLY A 379 -6.53 -20.42 16.79
CA GLY A 379 -6.58 -19.55 17.96
C GLY A 379 -7.96 -18.92 18.17
N SER A 380 -8.09 -18.19 19.29
CA SER A 380 -9.36 -17.56 19.65
C SER A 380 -9.71 -16.37 18.76
N MET A 381 -11.00 -16.25 18.43
CA MET A 381 -11.58 -15.20 17.58
C MET A 381 -10.79 -14.99 16.27
N PRO A 382 -10.74 -15.99 15.37
CA PRO A 382 -10.15 -15.80 14.05
C PRO A 382 -10.92 -14.75 13.26
N ASN A 383 -10.20 -13.75 12.74
CA ASN A 383 -10.80 -12.59 12.07
C ASN A 383 -10.62 -12.62 10.56
N ASP A 384 -9.48 -13.09 10.08
CA ASP A 384 -9.18 -13.09 8.64
C ASP A 384 -8.25 -14.25 8.22
N VAL A 385 -8.26 -14.57 6.92
CA VAL A 385 -7.42 -15.61 6.31
C VAL A 385 -6.75 -15.05 5.06
N ALA A 386 -5.43 -14.91 5.07
CA ALA A 386 -4.67 -14.48 3.90
C ALA A 386 -4.01 -15.70 3.22
N LEU A 387 -4.22 -15.87 1.91
CA LEU A 387 -3.62 -16.97 1.14
C LEU A 387 -2.49 -16.49 0.24
N THR A 388 -1.44 -17.29 0.14
CA THR A 388 -0.37 -17.05 -0.85
C THR A 388 -0.89 -17.26 -2.27
N PRO A 389 -0.39 -16.51 -3.28
CA PRO A 389 -0.76 -16.69 -4.70
C PRO A 389 -0.52 -18.11 -5.24
N SER A 390 0.44 -18.84 -4.66
CA SER A 390 0.69 -20.24 -5.00
C SER A 390 -0.40 -21.21 -4.52
N GLY A 391 -1.28 -20.77 -3.61
CA GLY A 391 -2.26 -21.59 -2.92
C GLY A 391 -1.66 -22.60 -1.94
N ARG A 392 -0.35 -22.57 -1.67
CA ARG A 392 0.34 -23.55 -0.80
C ARG A 392 0.23 -23.23 0.69
N PHE A 393 0.15 -21.95 1.02
CA PHE A 393 0.10 -21.48 2.40
C PHE A 393 -1.07 -20.52 2.64
N ALA A 394 -1.61 -20.59 3.86
CA ALA A 394 -2.61 -19.69 4.40
C ALA A 394 -2.20 -19.19 5.79
N TYR A 395 -2.58 -17.96 6.12
CA TYR A 395 -2.28 -17.32 7.40
C TYR A 395 -3.58 -16.89 8.05
N VAL A 396 -3.89 -17.51 9.19
CA VAL A 396 -5.11 -17.17 9.95
C VAL A 396 -4.72 -16.16 11.02
N VAL A 397 -5.34 -14.97 10.98
CA VAL A 397 -5.17 -13.97 12.04
C VAL A 397 -6.21 -14.19 13.13
N ASN A 398 -5.73 -14.34 14.36
CA ASN A 398 -6.55 -14.62 15.53
C ASN A 398 -6.57 -13.38 16.43
N ALA A 399 -7.63 -12.58 16.33
CA ALA A 399 -7.83 -11.34 17.07
C ALA A 399 -7.74 -11.59 18.58
N GLY A 400 -8.49 -12.59 19.07
CA GLY A 400 -8.58 -12.94 20.48
C GLY A 400 -7.30 -13.54 21.04
N ALA A 401 -6.54 -14.27 20.22
CA ALA A 401 -5.25 -14.83 20.60
C ALA A 401 -4.07 -13.88 20.34
N SER A 402 -4.31 -12.70 19.76
CA SER A 402 -3.27 -11.74 19.37
C SER A 402 -2.11 -12.37 18.59
N SER A 403 -2.45 -13.26 17.65
CA SER A 403 -1.47 -14.08 16.94
C SER A 403 -1.86 -14.36 15.48
N VAL A 404 -0.86 -14.73 14.68
CA VAL A 404 -1.02 -15.24 13.32
C VAL A 404 -0.57 -16.69 13.31
N GLN A 405 -1.43 -17.60 12.85
CA GLN A 405 -1.06 -19.01 12.68
C GLN A 405 -0.84 -19.32 11.20
N PRO A 406 0.39 -19.68 10.79
CA PRO A 406 0.66 -20.20 9.45
C PRO A 406 0.11 -21.63 9.27
N TYR A 407 -0.38 -21.93 8.09
CA TYR A 407 -0.88 -23.24 7.68
C TYR A 407 -0.40 -23.61 6.27
N SER A 408 -0.11 -24.90 6.04
CA SER A 408 -0.02 -25.46 4.71
C SER A 408 -1.40 -25.86 4.23
N VAL A 409 -1.69 -25.63 2.95
CA VAL A 409 -2.98 -25.91 2.31
C VAL A 409 -2.89 -27.20 1.51
N ASN A 410 -3.81 -28.13 1.77
CA ASN A 410 -3.99 -29.27 0.88
C ASN A 410 -4.74 -28.83 -0.38
N SER A 411 -4.07 -28.84 -1.53
CA SER A 411 -4.63 -28.37 -2.81
C SER A 411 -5.80 -29.22 -3.36
N THR A 412 -6.04 -30.40 -2.80
CA THR A 412 -7.12 -31.33 -3.21
C THR A 412 -8.34 -31.24 -2.30
N THR A 413 -8.15 -30.97 -1.01
CA THR A 413 -9.24 -30.96 -0.02
C THR A 413 -9.51 -29.59 0.60
N GLY A 414 -8.64 -28.62 0.38
CA GLY A 414 -8.66 -27.30 1.04
C GLY A 414 -8.26 -27.35 2.51
N GLN A 415 -7.96 -28.53 3.07
CA GLN A 415 -7.65 -28.67 4.49
C GLN A 415 -6.37 -27.91 4.89
N LEU A 416 -6.44 -27.25 6.04
CA LEU A 416 -5.34 -26.47 6.61
C LEU A 416 -4.58 -27.30 7.66
N THR A 417 -3.27 -27.44 7.51
CA THR A 417 -2.40 -28.09 8.50
C THR A 417 -1.46 -27.05 9.12
N PRO A 418 -1.46 -26.86 10.45
CA PRO A 418 -0.68 -25.80 11.08
C PRO A 418 0.83 -26.00 10.87
N ILE A 419 1.54 -24.92 10.59
CA ILE A 419 2.99 -24.88 10.47
C ILE A 419 3.56 -24.20 11.71
N GLY A 420 4.35 -24.96 12.48
CA GLY A 420 4.99 -24.43 13.68
C GLY A 420 4.01 -23.85 14.71
N SER A 421 4.53 -22.99 15.57
CA SER A 421 3.73 -22.24 16.56
C SER A 421 3.21 -20.93 15.98
N ALA A 422 2.07 -20.47 16.49
CA ALA A 422 1.52 -19.17 16.15
C ALA A 422 2.53 -18.04 16.47
N VAL A 423 2.62 -17.07 15.57
CA VAL A 423 3.45 -15.87 15.73
C VAL A 423 2.64 -14.85 16.54
N VAL A 424 3.11 -14.51 17.73
CA VAL A 424 2.45 -13.53 18.60
C VAL A 424 2.74 -12.11 18.10
N VAL A 425 1.69 -11.34 17.87
CA VAL A 425 1.77 -9.94 17.38
C VAL A 425 1.38 -8.91 18.44
N ASN A 426 1.17 -9.37 19.69
CA ASN A 426 0.98 -8.60 20.93
C ASN A 426 -0.24 -7.64 21.00
N VAL A 427 -0.99 -7.53 19.92
CA VAL A 427 -2.20 -6.71 19.79
C VAL A 427 -3.17 -7.44 18.85
N SER A 428 -4.49 -7.22 18.97
CA SER A 428 -5.50 -7.89 18.12
C SER A 428 -5.23 -7.65 16.64
N PRO A 429 -4.84 -8.67 15.84
CA PRO A 429 -4.75 -8.52 14.40
C PRO A 429 -6.15 -8.48 13.77
N GLU A 430 -6.33 -7.57 12.82
CA GLU A 430 -7.63 -7.32 12.19
C GLU A 430 -7.64 -7.88 10.76
N ILE A 431 -6.81 -7.36 9.87
CA ILE A 431 -6.83 -7.71 8.43
C ILE A 431 -5.42 -8.09 8.00
N ALA A 432 -5.29 -9.10 7.14
CA ALA A 432 -4.00 -9.47 6.56
C ALA A 432 -4.07 -9.68 5.05
N VAL A 433 -3.01 -9.32 4.35
CA VAL A 433 -2.87 -9.56 2.91
C VAL A 433 -1.49 -10.13 2.60
N VAL A 434 -1.42 -11.10 1.69
CA VAL A 434 -0.17 -11.57 1.11
C VAL A 434 0.05 -10.83 -0.20
N ASP A 435 1.28 -10.38 -0.45
CA ASP A 435 1.63 -9.71 -1.68
C ASP A 435 1.49 -10.64 -2.92
N PRO A 436 1.30 -10.11 -4.13
CA PRO A 436 1.12 -10.94 -5.32
C PRO A 436 2.33 -11.79 -5.71
N SER A 437 3.53 -11.52 -5.17
CA SER A 437 4.70 -12.39 -5.34
C SER A 437 4.75 -13.55 -4.35
N GLY A 438 3.94 -13.49 -3.28
CA GLY A 438 3.89 -14.50 -2.22
C GLY A 438 5.07 -14.48 -1.27
N LYS A 439 5.85 -13.39 -1.23
CA LYS A 439 7.06 -13.23 -0.43
C LYS A 439 6.82 -12.50 0.90
N PHE A 440 5.75 -11.73 1.01
CA PHE A 440 5.48 -10.83 2.11
C PHE A 440 4.03 -10.92 2.57
N LEU A 441 3.84 -10.93 3.89
CA LEU A 441 2.55 -10.81 4.55
C LEU A 441 2.52 -9.46 5.28
N TYR A 442 1.48 -8.67 5.03
CA TYR A 442 1.21 -7.44 5.76
C TYR A 442 -0.08 -7.56 6.54
N LEU A 443 -0.11 -7.03 7.76
CA LEU A 443 -1.30 -7.06 8.60
C LEU A 443 -1.42 -5.83 9.47
N THR A 444 -2.65 -5.49 9.82
CA THR A 444 -2.95 -4.42 10.77
C THR A 444 -3.36 -5.01 12.11
N THR A 445 -3.04 -4.31 13.18
CA THR A 445 -3.52 -4.63 14.53
C THR A 445 -4.24 -3.45 15.15
N LEU A 446 -5.25 -3.69 15.98
CA LEU A 446 -6.00 -2.68 16.71
C LEU A 446 -6.23 -3.07 18.17
N GLY A 447 -5.58 -2.38 19.08
CA GLY A 447 -5.74 -2.54 20.52
C GLY A 447 -7.02 -1.89 21.03
N SER A 448 -7.54 -2.38 22.16
CA SER A 448 -8.74 -1.86 22.82
C SER A 448 -8.60 -0.41 23.31
N ASN A 449 -7.38 0.08 23.46
CA ASN A 449 -7.04 1.48 23.77
C ASN A 449 -6.89 2.36 22.52
N GLY A 450 -7.14 1.82 21.32
CA GLY A 450 -6.92 2.48 20.04
C GLY A 450 -5.49 2.46 19.52
N ALA A 451 -4.55 1.81 20.23
CA ALA A 451 -3.19 1.61 19.72
C ALA A 451 -3.23 0.67 18.51
N ALA A 452 -2.71 1.11 17.38
CA ALA A 452 -2.68 0.30 16.17
C ALA A 452 -1.26 0.17 15.64
N ALA A 453 -0.99 -0.92 14.93
CA ALA A 453 0.30 -1.18 14.31
C ALA A 453 0.09 -1.79 12.93
N PHE A 454 1.00 -1.48 12.01
CA PHE A 454 1.01 -2.03 10.67
C PHE A 454 2.27 -2.87 10.50
N GLN A 455 2.11 -4.18 10.57
CA GLN A 455 3.22 -5.13 10.67
C GLN A 455 3.47 -5.82 9.33
N GLY A 456 4.72 -6.18 9.08
CA GLY A 456 5.14 -6.88 7.88
C GLY A 456 6.05 -8.06 8.19
N PHE A 457 5.89 -9.14 7.44
CA PHE A 457 6.66 -10.37 7.58
C PHE A 457 7.10 -10.86 6.21
N SER A 458 8.33 -11.37 6.11
CA SER A 458 8.75 -12.18 4.98
C SER A 458 8.26 -13.61 5.17
N ILE A 459 7.90 -14.23 4.05
CA ILE A 459 7.42 -15.60 3.95
C ILE A 459 8.54 -16.46 3.41
N ASP A 460 8.93 -17.49 4.15
CA ASP A 460 9.79 -18.54 3.60
C ASP A 460 9.02 -19.31 2.51
N PRO A 461 9.48 -19.33 1.25
CA PRO A 461 8.74 -19.93 0.14
C PRO A 461 8.67 -21.47 0.22
N SER A 462 9.53 -22.10 1.02
CA SER A 462 9.60 -23.54 1.19
C SER A 462 8.73 -24.03 2.34
N SER A 463 8.75 -23.32 3.47
CA SER A 463 8.10 -23.72 4.71
C SER A 463 6.84 -22.94 5.04
N GLY A 464 6.63 -21.74 4.49
CA GLY A 464 5.55 -20.83 4.87
C GLY A 464 5.75 -20.15 6.23
N SER A 465 6.97 -20.21 6.79
CA SER A 465 7.30 -19.57 8.06
C SER A 465 7.40 -18.05 7.89
N LEU A 466 7.02 -17.32 8.94
CA LEU A 466 7.04 -15.85 8.95
C LEU A 466 8.26 -15.32 9.70
N THR A 467 8.94 -14.32 9.13
CA THR A 467 10.00 -13.56 9.81
C THR A 467 9.67 -12.07 9.74
N PRO A 468 9.71 -11.31 10.84
CA PRO A 468 9.46 -9.87 10.79
C PRO A 468 10.41 -9.15 9.82
N ILE A 469 9.89 -8.25 9.00
CA ILE A 469 10.72 -7.45 8.09
C ILE A 469 11.27 -6.21 8.78
N ALA A 470 12.45 -5.76 8.32
CA ALA A 470 13.06 -4.54 8.81
C ALA A 470 12.16 -3.31 8.55
N GLY A 471 12.12 -2.38 9.49
CA GLY A 471 11.26 -1.20 9.44
C GLY A 471 9.81 -1.43 9.91
N SER A 472 9.44 -2.67 10.24
CA SER A 472 8.16 -2.96 10.90
C SER A 472 8.22 -2.63 12.41
N PRO A 473 7.15 -2.09 13.03
CA PRO A 473 5.89 -1.68 12.41
C PRO A 473 6.03 -0.38 11.61
N PHE A 474 5.27 -0.28 10.52
CA PHE A 474 5.25 0.87 9.63
C PHE A 474 4.31 1.97 10.16
N PRO A 475 4.53 3.25 9.79
CA PRO A 475 3.62 4.33 10.15
C PRO A 475 2.22 4.04 9.61
N LEU A 476 1.17 4.42 10.34
CA LEU A 476 -0.22 4.34 9.89
C LEU A 476 -1.08 5.45 10.52
N GLY A 477 -2.35 5.52 10.12
CA GLY A 477 -3.35 6.38 10.74
C GLY A 477 -4.04 5.73 11.95
N LYS A 478 -5.22 6.24 12.30
CA LYS A 478 -6.02 5.74 13.43
C LYS A 478 -7.11 4.79 12.99
N VAL A 479 -7.23 3.66 13.70
CA VAL A 479 -8.28 2.65 13.47
C VAL A 479 -8.24 2.12 12.01
N PRO A 480 -7.20 1.35 11.65
CA PRO A 480 -7.09 0.77 10.31
C PRO A 480 -8.27 -0.17 10.04
N ASN A 481 -8.83 -0.13 8.83
CA ASN A 481 -10.08 -0.84 8.52
C ASN A 481 -10.11 -1.50 7.13
N GLY A 482 -9.13 -1.23 6.28
CA GLY A 482 -9.00 -1.89 4.98
C GLY A 482 -7.55 -1.95 4.55
N LEU A 483 -7.16 -3.07 3.95
CA LEU A 483 -5.82 -3.33 3.48
C LEU A 483 -5.90 -4.01 2.12
N ALA A 484 -5.17 -3.51 1.13
CA ALA A 484 -5.07 -4.10 -0.19
C ALA A 484 -3.66 -3.99 -0.72
N VAL A 485 -3.28 -4.91 -1.60
CA VAL A 485 -1.98 -4.92 -2.26
C VAL A 485 -2.19 -5.14 -3.75
N VAL A 486 -1.40 -4.45 -4.57
CA VAL A 486 -1.37 -4.65 -6.02
C VAL A 486 0.07 -4.73 -6.49
N ARG A 487 0.29 -5.61 -7.47
CA ARG A 487 1.50 -5.64 -8.27
C ARG A 487 1.11 -5.13 -9.64
N LEU A 488 1.74 -4.05 -10.08
CA LEU A 488 1.56 -3.56 -11.44
C LEU A 488 2.07 -4.64 -12.39
N GLY A 489 1.31 -4.93 -13.44
CA GLY A 489 1.77 -5.86 -14.47
C GLY A 489 2.91 -5.25 -15.30
N PRO A 490 3.69 -6.06 -16.01
CA PRO A 490 4.27 -5.62 -17.28
C PRO A 490 3.19 -5.23 -18.30
#